data_AF-A0A2G3LGJ0-F1
#
_entry.id   AF-A0A2G3LGJ0-F1
#
_cell.length_a   1.000
_cell.length_b   1.000
_cell.length_c   1.000
_cell.angle_alpha   90.00
_cell.angle_beta   90.00
_cell.angle_gamma   90.00
#
_symmetry.space_group_name_H-M   'P 1'
#
loop_
_entity.id
_entity.type
_entity.pdbx_description
1 polymer ?
#
loop_
_entity_poly.entity_id
_entity_poly.type
_entity_poly.pdbx_seq_one_letter_code
_entity_poly.pdbx_strand_id
1 'polypeptide(L)'
;MTGHLHPALAELRRLSLITGNELDDATDELEILALDEEDDVDMPRLAAGAGPAEALAWLLRTDLLPQDDFLRRVQDLPRRHGGAALLERQQLAADALNMVNRQAIDTLYDEDLINQWQRDAAHASLPVDRLLASPIAALREMLRQGTMTAQQFEVLRTRQHGSELGRIIVDGAARQARRERPAYARPGTWVMAALLVLVLAFAGRAIVARQAPSPAAAPVTGQGVERPDLQQRAAHAVESARLPGASADLSITVVQDDATPPAR
;
A
#
# COMPACT_ATOMS: atom_id res chain seq x y z
N MET A 1 19.80 32.22 -21.12
CA MET A 1 20.31 31.39 -22.24
C MET A 1 19.11 30.62 -22.76
N THR A 2 18.88 30.56 -24.07
CA THR A 2 17.74 29.79 -24.60
C THR A 2 18.15 28.32 -24.63
N GLY A 3 17.78 27.55 -23.60
CA GLY A 3 17.93 26.10 -23.61
C GLY A 3 17.27 25.54 -24.88
N HIS A 4 18.05 24.82 -25.67
CA HIS A 4 17.49 24.14 -26.82
C HIS A 4 16.64 22.97 -26.32
N LEU A 5 15.32 23.12 -26.48
CA LEU A 5 14.35 22.08 -26.13
C LEU A 5 14.76 20.73 -26.73
N HIS A 6 14.92 19.71 -25.89
CA HIS A 6 15.31 18.39 -26.36
C HIS A 6 14.24 17.85 -27.34
N PRO A 7 14.61 17.42 -28.57
CA PRO A 7 13.63 17.11 -29.61
C PRO A 7 12.68 15.98 -29.22
N ALA A 8 13.17 14.99 -28.46
CA ALA A 8 12.33 13.91 -27.95
C ALA A 8 11.29 14.39 -26.93
N LEU A 9 11.63 15.36 -26.06
CA LEU A 9 10.69 15.91 -25.09
C LEU A 9 9.62 16.76 -25.79
N ALA A 10 10.02 17.56 -26.79
CA ALA A 10 9.10 18.29 -27.64
C ALA A 10 8.09 17.35 -28.34
N GLU A 11 8.57 16.22 -28.82
CA GLU A 11 7.76 15.21 -29.48
C GLU A 11 6.77 14.53 -28.51
N LEU A 12 7.21 14.15 -27.30
CA LEU A 12 6.32 13.61 -26.28
C LEU A 12 5.21 14.59 -25.90
N ARG A 13 5.53 15.89 -25.84
CA ARG A 13 4.55 16.95 -25.60
C ARG A 13 3.56 17.08 -26.74
N ARG A 14 4.03 17.00 -28.00
CA ARG A 14 3.18 16.98 -29.21
C ARG A 14 2.23 15.79 -29.20
N LEU A 15 2.72 14.63 -28.79
CA LEU A 15 1.93 13.40 -28.66
C LEU A 15 0.98 13.42 -27.46
N SER A 16 1.06 14.44 -26.59
CA SER A 16 0.26 14.57 -25.35
C SER A 16 0.49 13.42 -24.37
N LEU A 17 1.69 12.85 -24.40
CA LEU A 17 2.16 11.85 -23.43
C LEU A 17 2.75 12.52 -22.19
N ILE A 18 3.20 13.77 -22.30
CA ILE A 18 3.59 14.65 -21.20
C ILE A 18 2.84 15.99 -21.24
N THR A 19 2.73 16.65 -20.08
CA THR A 19 2.14 17.99 -19.94
C THR A 19 3.13 19.10 -20.23
N GLY A 20 2.66 20.36 -20.24
CA GLY A 20 3.55 21.52 -20.33
C GLY A 20 4.46 21.62 -19.11
N ASN A 21 3.90 21.50 -17.91
CA ASN A 21 4.67 21.55 -16.67
C ASN A 21 5.73 20.44 -16.62
N GLU A 22 5.37 19.19 -16.95
CA GLU A 22 6.33 18.07 -17.01
C GLU A 22 7.44 18.30 -18.06
N LEU A 23 7.16 19.06 -19.13
CA LEU A 23 8.16 19.44 -20.13
C LEU A 23 9.09 20.53 -19.59
N ASP A 24 8.53 21.53 -18.90
CA ASP A 24 9.28 22.62 -18.30
C ASP A 24 10.20 22.08 -17.20
N ASP A 25 9.66 21.28 -16.26
CA ASP A 25 10.42 20.60 -15.21
C ASP A 25 11.56 19.75 -15.80
N ALA A 26 11.28 18.98 -16.84
CA ALA A 26 12.29 18.18 -17.53
C ALA A 26 13.37 19.01 -18.22
N THR A 27 13.01 20.18 -18.74
CA THR A 27 13.96 21.08 -19.40
C THR A 27 14.86 21.74 -18.36
N ASP A 28 14.29 22.20 -17.25
CA ASP A 28 15.02 22.77 -16.13
C ASP A 28 16.04 21.75 -15.56
N GLU A 29 15.63 20.49 -15.37
CA GLU A 29 16.54 19.44 -14.92
C GLU A 29 17.68 19.14 -15.92
N LEU A 30 17.41 19.16 -17.22
CA LEU A 30 18.48 18.99 -18.22
C LEU A 30 19.43 20.19 -18.25
N GLU A 31 18.95 21.41 -18.00
CA GLU A 31 19.79 22.59 -17.87
C GLU A 31 20.68 22.49 -16.62
N ILE A 32 20.14 22.03 -15.48
CA ILE A 32 20.91 21.79 -14.25
C ILE A 32 22.02 20.75 -14.51
N LEU A 33 21.67 19.60 -15.09
CA LEU A 33 22.62 18.54 -15.40
C LEU A 33 23.70 18.93 -16.44
N ALA A 34 23.43 19.92 -17.28
CA ALA A 34 24.40 20.44 -18.24
C ALA A 34 25.41 21.42 -17.60
N LEU A 35 25.07 22.01 -16.45
CA LEU A 35 25.94 22.91 -15.71
C LEU A 35 26.88 22.16 -14.75
N ASP A 36 26.49 20.96 -14.30
CA ASP A 36 27.35 20.09 -13.47
C ASP A 36 28.30 19.26 -14.35
N GLU A 37 29.52 19.77 -14.54
CA GLU A 37 30.64 19.02 -15.14
C GLU A 37 31.39 18.16 -14.09
N GLU A 38 31.14 18.37 -12.80
CA GLU A 38 31.70 17.54 -11.72
C GLU A 38 30.74 16.37 -11.45
N ASP A 39 31.20 15.14 -11.72
CA ASP A 39 30.48 13.84 -11.74
C ASP A 39 29.73 13.43 -10.43
N ASP A 40 29.36 14.34 -9.55
CA ASP A 40 28.81 14.05 -8.21
C ASP A 40 27.26 13.96 -8.18
N VAL A 41 26.60 14.07 -9.32
CA VAL A 41 25.14 13.90 -9.43
C VAL A 41 24.81 12.49 -9.92
N ASP A 42 24.31 11.65 -9.00
CA ASP A 42 23.82 10.28 -9.25
C ASP A 42 22.60 10.18 -10.20
N MET A 43 22.18 11.30 -10.82
CA MET A 43 21.01 11.34 -11.69
C MET A 43 21.37 10.93 -13.13
N PRO A 44 20.64 9.97 -13.74
CA PRO A 44 20.92 9.56 -15.10
C PRO A 44 20.69 10.72 -16.07
N ARG A 45 21.63 10.92 -17.01
CA ARG A 45 21.50 11.95 -18.06
C ARG A 45 20.67 11.42 -19.24
N LEU A 46 19.88 12.31 -19.88
CA LEU A 46 19.25 12.01 -21.17
C LEU A 46 20.28 12.22 -22.29
N ALA A 47 20.53 11.18 -23.10
CA ALA A 47 21.45 11.29 -24.22
C ALA A 47 20.92 12.29 -25.26
N ALA A 48 21.79 13.12 -25.85
CA ALA A 48 21.38 14.13 -26.84
C ALA A 48 20.70 13.56 -28.09
N GLY A 49 20.98 12.29 -28.41
CA GLY A 49 20.35 11.55 -29.51
C GLY A 49 19.16 10.69 -29.09
N ALA A 50 18.68 10.82 -27.85
CA ALA A 50 17.68 9.93 -27.30
C ALA A 50 16.36 10.00 -28.07
N GLY A 51 15.77 8.83 -28.34
CA GLY A 51 14.46 8.74 -28.96
C GLY A 51 13.31 9.11 -28.01
N PRO A 52 12.07 9.29 -28.52
CA PRO A 52 10.90 9.58 -27.67
C PRO A 52 10.64 8.53 -26.58
N ALA A 53 10.80 7.24 -26.89
CA ALA A 53 10.63 6.16 -25.90
C ALA A 53 11.70 6.22 -24.80
N GLU A 54 12.94 6.52 -25.16
CA GLU A 54 14.06 6.64 -24.21
C GLU A 54 13.90 7.88 -23.33
N ALA A 55 13.44 9.00 -23.90
CA ALA A 55 13.11 10.21 -23.14
C ALA A 55 11.94 9.96 -22.17
N LEU A 56 10.91 9.24 -22.59
CA LEU A 56 9.79 8.90 -21.72
C LEU A 56 10.23 7.94 -20.59
N ALA A 57 11.08 6.97 -20.91
CA ALA A 57 11.68 6.09 -19.91
C ALA A 57 12.58 6.87 -18.94
N TRP A 58 13.33 7.85 -19.42
CA TRP A 58 14.13 8.73 -18.59
C TRP A 58 13.26 9.50 -17.59
N LEU A 59 12.19 10.16 -18.05
CA LEU A 59 11.25 10.88 -17.19
C LEU A 59 10.63 10.01 -16.09
N LEU A 60 10.26 8.77 -16.42
CA LEU A 60 9.69 7.82 -15.47
C LEU A 60 10.70 7.36 -14.41
N ARG A 61 11.99 7.33 -14.73
CA ARG A 61 13.05 6.91 -13.80
C ARG A 61 13.51 8.04 -12.89
N THR A 62 13.49 9.27 -13.38
CA THR A 62 13.87 10.47 -12.62
C THR A 62 12.70 11.06 -11.82
N ASP A 63 11.53 10.41 -11.87
CA ASP A 63 10.29 10.86 -11.20
C ASP A 63 9.80 12.25 -11.64
N LEU A 64 10.31 12.76 -12.78
CA LEU A 64 9.83 13.97 -13.44
C LEU A 64 8.48 13.76 -14.12
N LEU A 65 8.11 12.50 -14.32
CA LEU A 65 6.79 12.10 -14.74
C LEU A 65 6.20 11.14 -13.69
N PRO A 66 5.31 11.63 -12.82
CA PRO A 66 4.67 10.79 -11.82
C PRO A 66 3.97 9.57 -12.45
N GLN A 67 4.35 8.38 -12.01
CA GLN A 67 3.91 7.11 -12.59
C GLN A 67 2.38 6.99 -12.67
N ASP A 68 1.66 7.33 -11.61
CA ASP A 68 0.20 7.16 -11.54
C ASP A 68 -0.52 8.05 -12.55
N ASP A 69 -0.02 9.27 -12.74
CA ASP A 69 -0.57 10.22 -13.71
C ASP A 69 -0.26 9.78 -15.15
N PHE A 70 0.95 9.27 -15.40
CA PHE A 70 1.30 8.67 -16.67
C PHE A 70 0.41 7.47 -17.01
N LEU A 71 0.27 6.50 -16.09
CA LEU A 71 -0.56 5.31 -16.32
C LEU A 71 -2.03 5.67 -16.55
N ARG A 72 -2.56 6.64 -15.79
CA ARG A 72 -3.92 7.17 -16.02
C ARG A 72 -4.05 7.79 -17.40
N ARG A 73 -3.05 8.56 -17.84
CA ARG A 73 -3.03 9.19 -19.17
C ARG A 73 -3.00 8.15 -20.28
N VAL A 74 -2.20 7.10 -20.13
CA VAL A 74 -2.14 5.96 -21.06
C VAL A 74 -3.48 5.24 -21.15
N GLN A 75 -4.13 4.98 -20.01
CA GLN A 75 -5.47 4.37 -19.95
C GLN A 75 -6.54 5.21 -20.63
N ASP A 76 -6.39 6.53 -20.62
CA ASP A 76 -7.30 7.46 -21.28
C ASP A 76 -7.05 7.64 -22.78
N LEU A 77 -5.94 7.15 -23.33
CA LEU A 77 -5.60 7.31 -24.75
C LEU A 77 -6.72 6.86 -25.71
N PRO A 78 -7.36 5.68 -25.52
CA PRO A 78 -8.43 5.24 -26.41
C PRO A 78 -9.67 6.13 -26.40
N ARG A 79 -9.85 6.94 -25.34
CA ARG A 79 -10.95 7.92 -25.25
C ARG A 79 -10.66 9.19 -26.05
N ARG A 80 -9.38 9.51 -26.26
CA ARG A 80 -8.91 10.77 -26.86
C ARG A 80 -8.44 10.61 -28.31
N HIS A 81 -8.03 9.40 -28.68
CA HIS A 81 -7.41 9.10 -29.98
C HIS A 81 -7.95 7.80 -30.57
N GLY A 82 -7.90 7.68 -31.90
CA GLY A 82 -8.25 6.48 -32.64
C GLY A 82 -7.26 6.18 -33.77
N GLY A 83 -7.36 4.98 -34.34
CA GLY A 83 -6.55 4.56 -35.50
C GLY A 83 -5.05 4.56 -35.24
N ALA A 84 -4.27 4.97 -36.24
CA ALA A 84 -2.80 4.95 -36.19
C ALA A 84 -2.23 5.83 -35.07
N ALA A 85 -2.87 6.96 -34.75
CA ALA A 85 -2.42 7.86 -33.69
C ALA A 85 -2.54 7.23 -32.29
N LEU A 86 -3.56 6.38 -32.08
CA LEU A 86 -3.69 5.61 -30.84
C LEU A 86 -2.57 4.56 -30.73
N LEU A 87 -2.35 3.81 -31.80
CA LEU A 87 -1.32 2.75 -31.85
C LEU A 87 0.08 3.32 -31.60
N GLU A 88 0.42 4.44 -32.24
CA GLU A 88 1.70 5.13 -32.05
C GLU A 88 1.96 5.46 -30.58
N ARG A 89 0.96 6.06 -29.89
CA ARG A 89 1.08 6.45 -28.48
C ARG A 89 1.14 5.25 -27.54
N GLN A 90 0.35 4.23 -27.82
CA GLN A 90 0.36 2.99 -27.04
C GLN A 90 1.68 2.25 -27.18
N GLN A 91 2.23 2.16 -28.40
CA GLN A 91 3.52 1.53 -28.63
C GLN A 91 4.63 2.29 -27.91
N LEU A 92 4.67 3.62 -28.02
CA LEU A 92 5.68 4.44 -27.37
C LEU A 92 5.62 4.30 -25.84
N ALA A 93 4.42 4.29 -25.26
CA ALA A 93 4.23 4.05 -23.83
C ALA A 93 4.70 2.65 -23.42
N ALA A 94 4.35 1.62 -24.20
CA ALA A 94 4.76 0.24 -23.95
C ALA A 94 6.28 0.06 -24.04
N ASP A 95 6.92 0.68 -25.03
CA ASP A 95 8.37 0.64 -25.23
C ASP A 95 9.09 1.30 -24.05
N ALA A 96 8.64 2.48 -23.62
CA ALA A 96 9.20 3.17 -22.45
C ALA A 96 9.04 2.33 -21.18
N LEU A 97 7.85 1.78 -20.92
CA LEU A 97 7.60 0.89 -19.79
C LEU A 97 8.50 -0.35 -19.84
N ASN A 98 8.69 -0.94 -21.02
CA ASN A 98 9.57 -2.08 -21.21
C ASN A 98 11.02 -1.73 -20.85
N MET A 99 11.52 -0.58 -21.30
CA MET A 99 12.88 -0.11 -20.98
C MET A 99 13.08 0.05 -19.47
N VAL A 100 12.16 0.74 -18.78
CA VAL A 100 12.28 0.97 -17.33
C VAL A 100 12.16 -0.35 -16.55
N ASN A 101 11.24 -1.22 -16.94
CA ASN A 101 11.06 -2.51 -16.28
C ASN A 101 12.25 -3.44 -16.50
N ARG A 102 12.85 -3.45 -17.70
CA ARG A 102 14.09 -4.19 -17.99
C ARG A 102 15.22 -3.71 -17.11
N GLN A 103 15.42 -2.40 -16.99
CA GLN A 103 16.48 -1.87 -16.13
C GLN A 103 16.29 -2.30 -14.67
N ALA A 104 15.06 -2.32 -14.16
CA ALA A 104 14.81 -2.81 -12.81
C ALA A 104 15.19 -4.29 -12.63
N ILE A 105 15.04 -5.13 -13.65
CA ILE A 105 15.49 -6.54 -13.66
C ILE A 105 17.01 -6.61 -13.81
N ASP A 106 17.60 -5.79 -14.67
CA ASP A 106 19.05 -5.71 -14.87
C ASP A 106 19.75 -5.38 -13.56
N THR A 107 19.24 -4.43 -12.77
CA THR A 107 19.77 -4.17 -11.43
C THR A 107 19.71 -5.39 -10.52
N LEU A 108 18.70 -6.25 -10.62
CA LEU A 108 18.69 -7.50 -9.82
C LEU A 108 19.79 -8.47 -10.24
N TYR A 109 20.12 -8.48 -11.52
CA TYR A 109 21.20 -9.31 -12.06
C TYR A 109 22.57 -8.75 -11.69
N ASP A 110 22.75 -7.44 -11.84
CA ASP A 110 24.00 -6.74 -11.50
C ASP A 110 24.31 -6.83 -10.00
N GLU A 111 23.28 -6.91 -9.15
CA GLU A 111 23.39 -7.09 -7.70
C GLU A 111 23.46 -8.58 -7.27
N ASP A 112 23.71 -9.51 -8.21
CA ASP A 112 23.83 -10.96 -7.97
C ASP A 112 22.62 -11.60 -7.25
N LEU A 113 21.43 -10.98 -7.36
CA LEU A 113 20.20 -11.47 -6.74
C LEU A 113 19.52 -12.52 -7.61
N ILE A 114 19.69 -12.43 -8.93
CA ILE A 114 19.16 -13.38 -9.91
C ILE A 114 20.27 -13.83 -10.85
N ASN A 115 20.14 -15.03 -11.42
CA ASN A 115 21.07 -15.50 -12.45
C ASN A 115 20.63 -15.09 -13.86
N GLN A 116 21.49 -15.33 -14.85
CA GLN A 116 21.24 -14.96 -16.25
C GLN A 116 19.96 -15.58 -16.81
N TRP A 117 19.70 -16.86 -16.55
CA TRP A 117 18.48 -17.52 -17.03
C TRP A 117 17.22 -16.88 -16.44
N GLN A 118 17.25 -16.51 -15.16
CA GLN A 118 16.14 -15.83 -14.50
C GLN A 118 15.92 -14.42 -15.05
N ARG A 119 16.99 -13.69 -15.37
CA ARG A 119 16.93 -12.39 -16.04
C ARG A 119 16.24 -12.50 -17.40
N ASP A 120 16.68 -13.44 -18.23
CA ASP A 120 16.13 -13.64 -19.58
C ASP A 120 14.66 -14.07 -19.52
N ALA A 121 14.30 -14.97 -18.58
CA ALA A 121 12.92 -15.38 -18.36
C ALA A 121 12.04 -14.22 -17.88
N ALA A 122 12.55 -13.36 -17.00
CA ALA A 122 11.84 -12.18 -16.53
C ALA A 122 11.66 -11.14 -17.65
N HIS A 123 12.68 -10.92 -18.49
CA HIS A 123 12.60 -10.06 -19.67
C HIS A 123 11.52 -10.51 -20.66
N ALA A 124 11.37 -11.82 -20.88
CA ALA A 124 10.34 -12.37 -21.75
C ALA A 124 8.93 -12.24 -21.18
N SER A 125 8.81 -12.06 -19.86
CA SER A 125 7.53 -12.07 -19.12
C SER A 125 7.17 -10.69 -18.56
N LEU A 126 7.76 -9.63 -19.11
CA LEU A 126 7.55 -8.27 -18.64
C LEU A 126 6.10 -7.80 -18.82
N PRO A 127 5.50 -7.17 -17.80
CA PRO A 127 4.20 -6.53 -17.97
C PRO A 127 4.32 -5.34 -18.92
N VAL A 128 3.36 -5.22 -19.83
CA VAL A 128 3.28 -4.13 -20.82
C VAL A 128 2.42 -2.96 -20.34
N ASP A 129 1.59 -3.18 -19.32
CA ASP A 129 0.58 -2.26 -18.82
C ASP A 129 0.87 -1.76 -17.40
N ARG A 130 1.94 -2.26 -16.78
CA ARG A 130 2.33 -1.95 -15.42
C ARG A 130 3.79 -1.58 -15.33
N LEU A 131 4.07 -0.47 -14.66
CA LEU A 131 5.42 -0.10 -14.29
C LEU A 131 5.81 -0.79 -12.97
N LEU A 132 6.96 -1.47 -12.97
CA LEU A 132 7.58 -2.04 -11.78
C LEU A 132 8.26 -0.93 -10.97
N ALA A 133 8.86 0.05 -11.64
CA ALA A 133 9.42 1.29 -11.06
C ALA A 133 10.60 1.09 -10.09
N SER A 134 10.91 -0.14 -9.68
CA SER A 134 12.03 -0.43 -8.79
C SER A 134 12.47 -1.89 -8.88
N PRO A 135 13.75 -2.19 -8.57
CA PRO A 135 14.22 -3.57 -8.44
C PRO A 135 13.43 -4.35 -7.38
N ILE A 136 12.96 -3.69 -6.31
CA ILE A 136 12.10 -4.31 -5.28
C ILE A 136 10.82 -4.87 -5.90
N ALA A 137 10.12 -4.04 -6.69
CA ALA A 137 8.90 -4.47 -7.35
C ALA A 137 9.16 -5.54 -8.42
N ALA A 138 10.28 -5.45 -9.15
CA ALA A 138 10.68 -6.48 -10.11
C ALA A 138 10.93 -7.83 -9.44
N LEU A 139 11.63 -7.85 -8.31
CA LEU A 139 11.89 -9.08 -7.55
C LEU A 139 10.59 -9.74 -7.07
N ARG A 140 9.62 -8.92 -6.66
CA ARG A 140 8.28 -9.38 -6.27
C ARG A 140 7.45 -9.87 -7.44
N GLU A 141 7.57 -9.21 -8.58
CA GLU A 141 6.92 -9.66 -9.81
C GLU A 141 7.47 -11.02 -10.25
N MET A 142 8.78 -11.24 -10.15
CA MET A 142 9.39 -12.55 -10.42
C MET A 142 8.89 -13.64 -9.46
N LEU A 143 8.70 -13.33 -8.18
CA LEU A 143 8.05 -14.23 -7.22
C LEU A 143 6.60 -14.55 -7.59
N ARG A 144 5.85 -13.54 -8.05
CA ARG A 144 4.45 -13.67 -8.47
C ARG A 144 4.32 -14.53 -9.73
N GLN A 145 5.23 -14.37 -10.68
CA GLN A 145 5.25 -15.10 -11.95
C GLN A 145 5.89 -16.49 -11.81
N GLY A 146 6.64 -16.75 -10.74
CA GLY A 146 7.31 -18.02 -10.48
C GLY A 146 8.67 -18.18 -11.18
N THR A 147 9.22 -17.13 -11.78
CA THR A 147 10.59 -17.11 -12.32
C THR A 147 11.65 -17.15 -11.20
N MET A 148 11.25 -16.78 -9.98
CA MET A 148 12.00 -17.04 -8.75
C MET A 148 11.10 -17.75 -7.74
N THR A 149 11.61 -18.80 -7.09
CA THR A 149 10.83 -19.55 -6.09
C THR A 149 10.94 -18.91 -4.71
N ALA A 150 9.94 -19.17 -3.85
CA ALA A 150 9.96 -18.71 -2.46
C ALA A 150 11.19 -19.25 -1.69
N GLN A 151 11.62 -20.49 -1.99
CA GLN A 151 12.80 -21.08 -1.36
C GLN A 151 14.09 -20.35 -1.77
N GLN A 152 14.24 -20.03 -3.06
CA GLN A 152 15.38 -19.24 -3.56
C GLN A 152 15.42 -17.85 -2.92
N PHE A 153 14.26 -17.21 -2.78
CA PHE A 153 14.16 -15.91 -2.13
C PHE A 153 14.53 -15.96 -0.65
N GLU A 154 14.14 -17.01 0.09
CA GLU A 154 14.57 -17.18 1.48
C GLU A 154 16.09 -17.40 1.61
N VAL A 155 16.71 -18.08 0.64
CA VAL A 155 18.18 -18.17 0.57
C VAL A 155 18.80 -16.78 0.41
N LEU A 156 18.26 -15.93 -0.48
CA LEU A 156 18.72 -14.54 -0.62
C LEU A 156 18.57 -13.76 0.68
N ARG A 157 17.42 -13.89 1.35
CA ARG A 157 17.13 -13.18 2.62
C ARG A 157 18.05 -13.59 3.76
N THR A 158 18.58 -14.82 3.73
CA THR A 158 19.46 -15.36 4.77
C THR A 158 20.94 -15.19 4.45
N ARG A 159 21.29 -14.77 3.22
CA ARG A 159 22.68 -14.45 2.88
C ARG A 159 23.15 -13.27 3.72
N GLN A 160 24.17 -13.52 4.53
CA GLN A 160 24.86 -12.47 5.29
C GLN A 160 25.82 -11.65 4.40
N HIS A 161 26.18 -12.11 3.22
CA HIS A 161 27.16 -11.48 2.33
C HIS A 161 26.46 -11.05 1.03
N GLY A 162 26.66 -9.80 0.63
CA GLY A 162 26.03 -9.15 -0.52
C GLY A 162 26.21 -7.63 -0.44
N SER A 163 25.98 -6.94 -1.55
CA SER A 163 25.97 -5.48 -1.63
C SER A 163 24.91 -4.88 -0.70
N GLU A 164 25.12 -3.62 -0.28
CA GLU A 164 24.13 -2.90 0.52
C GLU A 164 22.82 -2.71 -0.24
N LEU A 165 22.91 -2.35 -1.52
CA LEU A 165 21.75 -2.21 -2.40
C LEU A 165 20.98 -3.54 -2.52
N GLY A 166 21.68 -4.65 -2.75
CA GLY A 166 21.07 -5.98 -2.79
C GLY A 166 20.30 -6.33 -1.51
N ARG A 167 20.86 -5.99 -0.33
CA ARG A 167 20.15 -6.17 0.96
C ARG A 167 18.91 -5.28 1.07
N ILE A 168 19.01 -4.00 0.70
CA ILE A 168 17.88 -3.06 0.70
C ILE A 168 16.75 -3.60 -0.19
N ILE A 169 17.08 -4.11 -1.37
CA ILE A 169 16.13 -4.67 -2.32
C ILE A 169 15.40 -5.88 -1.71
N VAL A 170 16.15 -6.85 -1.19
CA VAL A 170 15.59 -8.08 -0.61
C VAL A 170 14.72 -7.78 0.62
N ASP A 171 15.21 -6.91 1.53
CA ASP A 171 14.46 -6.50 2.72
C ASP A 171 13.22 -5.66 2.37
N GLY A 172 13.32 -4.81 1.36
CA GLY A 172 12.21 -4.04 0.82
C GLY A 172 11.12 -4.96 0.28
N ALA A 173 11.50 -5.96 -0.53
CA ALA A 173 10.59 -6.95 -1.09
C ALA A 173 9.88 -7.75 0.02
N ALA A 174 10.63 -8.17 1.04
CA ALA A 174 10.08 -8.90 2.19
C ALA A 174 9.10 -8.03 3.02
N ARG A 175 9.43 -6.76 3.25
CA ARG A 175 8.56 -5.81 3.98
C ARG A 175 7.26 -5.55 3.22
N GLN A 176 7.33 -5.34 1.92
CA GLN A 176 6.15 -5.07 1.11
C GLN A 176 5.24 -6.30 1.01
N ALA A 177 5.82 -7.51 0.90
CA ALA A 177 5.06 -8.76 0.96
C ALA A 177 4.26 -8.90 2.27
N ARG A 178 4.77 -8.39 3.40
CA ARG A 178 4.02 -8.37 4.67
C ARG A 178 2.89 -7.35 4.68
N ARG A 179 3.09 -6.18 4.07
CA ARG A 179 2.07 -5.12 4.00
C ARG A 179 0.88 -5.54 3.14
N GLU A 180 1.14 -6.19 2.02
CA GLU A 180 0.13 -6.65 1.06
C GLU A 180 -0.58 -7.94 1.47
N ARG A 181 -0.21 -8.57 2.60
CA ARG A 181 -1.01 -9.68 3.13
C ARG A 181 -2.40 -9.18 3.51
N PRO A 182 -3.47 -9.70 2.87
CA PRO A 182 -4.82 -9.29 3.17
C PRO A 182 -5.14 -9.61 4.64
N ALA A 183 -6.03 -8.83 5.25
CA ALA A 183 -6.28 -8.89 6.69
C ALA A 183 -6.57 -10.32 7.18
N TYR A 184 -7.30 -11.13 6.41
CA TYR A 184 -7.63 -12.51 6.75
C TYR A 184 -6.43 -13.48 6.77
N ALA A 185 -5.30 -13.12 6.16
CA ALA A 185 -4.08 -13.93 6.14
C ALA A 185 -3.10 -13.54 7.27
N ARG A 186 -3.49 -12.61 8.16
CA ARG A 186 -2.68 -12.21 9.31
C ARG A 186 -2.97 -13.16 10.48
N PRO A 187 -1.95 -13.74 11.14
CA PRO A 187 -2.20 -14.65 12.26
C PRO A 187 -3.00 -13.99 13.39
N GLY A 188 -2.87 -12.67 13.59
CA GLY A 188 -3.63 -11.92 14.59
C GLY A 188 -5.14 -11.85 14.33
N THR A 189 -5.61 -11.90 13.08
CA THR A 189 -7.06 -11.86 12.79
C THR A 189 -7.73 -13.20 13.06
N TRP A 190 -7.02 -14.31 12.91
CA TRP A 190 -7.52 -15.64 13.30
C TRP A 190 -7.66 -15.77 14.80
N VAL A 191 -6.72 -15.22 15.57
CA VAL A 191 -6.79 -15.18 17.04
C VAL A 191 -7.98 -14.32 17.49
N MET A 192 -8.19 -13.16 16.88
CA MET A 192 -9.36 -12.30 17.15
C MET A 192 -10.68 -12.97 16.76
N ALA A 193 -10.74 -13.65 15.61
CA ALA A 193 -11.93 -14.39 15.18
C ALA A 193 -12.24 -15.55 16.12
N ALA A 194 -11.23 -16.31 16.55
CA ALA A 194 -11.38 -17.38 17.53
C ALA A 194 -11.86 -16.86 18.89
N LEU A 195 -11.33 -15.72 19.34
CA LEU A 195 -11.79 -15.03 20.56
C LEU A 195 -13.25 -14.58 20.45
N LEU A 196 -13.65 -14.01 19.32
CA LEU A 196 -15.04 -13.62 19.05
C LEU A 196 -16.00 -14.81 19.08
N VAL A 197 -15.61 -15.93 18.45
CA VAL A 197 -16.39 -17.18 18.48
C VAL A 197 -16.49 -17.73 19.90
N LEU A 198 -15.40 -17.67 20.68
CA LEU A 198 -15.39 -18.11 22.08
C LEU A 198 -16.31 -17.25 22.95
N VAL A 199 -16.27 -15.93 22.79
CA VAL A 199 -17.15 -14.98 23.48
C VAL A 199 -18.62 -15.23 23.10
N LEU A 200 -18.92 -15.45 21.81
CA LEU A 200 -20.26 -15.81 21.35
C LEU A 200 -20.73 -17.14 21.94
N ALA A 201 -19.86 -18.14 22.03
CA ALA A 201 -20.18 -19.44 22.62
C ALA A 201 -20.49 -19.31 24.12
N PHE A 202 -19.74 -18.47 24.85
CA PHE A 202 -20.02 -18.18 26.26
C PHE A 202 -21.32 -17.38 26.45
N ALA A 203 -21.57 -16.36 25.63
CA ALA A 203 -22.81 -15.59 25.66
C ALA A 203 -24.03 -16.46 25.31
N GLY A 204 -23.91 -17.33 24.30
CA GLY A 204 -24.95 -18.29 23.91
C GLY A 204 -25.26 -19.29 25.02
N ARG A 205 -24.23 -19.79 25.72
CA ARG A 205 -24.42 -20.68 26.87
C ARG A 205 -25.16 -20.00 28.03
N ALA A 206 -24.89 -18.73 28.29
CA ALA A 206 -25.57 -17.98 29.35
C ALA A 206 -27.06 -17.74 29.04
N ILE A 207 -27.42 -17.58 27.76
CA ILE A 207 -28.81 -17.42 27.32
C ILE A 207 -29.57 -18.75 27.40
N VAL A 208 -28.96 -19.86 26.95
CA VAL A 208 -29.58 -21.19 27.03
C VAL A 208 -29.72 -21.67 28.47
N ALA A 209 -28.77 -21.36 29.35
CA ALA A 209 -28.88 -21.67 30.79
C ALA A 209 -30.01 -20.90 31.49
N ARG A 210 -30.39 -19.71 31.00
CA ARG A 210 -31.56 -18.96 31.47
C ARG A 210 -32.89 -19.50 30.96
N GLN A 211 -32.89 -20.37 29.95
CA GLN A 211 -34.08 -20.98 29.37
C GLN A 211 -34.40 -22.37 29.93
N ALA A 212 -33.68 -22.85 30.95
CA ALA A 212 -34.07 -24.06 31.67
C ALA A 212 -35.42 -23.83 32.39
N PRO A 213 -36.51 -24.52 32.01
CA PRO A 213 -37.78 -24.39 32.71
C PRO A 213 -37.65 -25.01 34.11
N SER A 214 -37.91 -24.23 35.16
CA SER A 214 -38.11 -24.78 36.50
C SER A 214 -39.35 -25.68 36.51
N PRO A 215 -39.32 -26.81 37.24
CA PRO A 215 -40.44 -27.75 37.28
C PRO A 215 -41.66 -27.12 37.94
N ALA A 216 -42.83 -27.43 37.40
CA ALA A 216 -44.12 -26.90 37.78
C ALA A 216 -44.42 -27.12 39.28
N ALA A 217 -44.69 -26.03 40.00
CA ALA A 217 -45.31 -26.03 41.31
C ALA A 217 -46.82 -25.79 41.18
N ALA A 218 -47.59 -26.62 41.88
CA ALA A 218 -49.05 -26.66 41.90
C ALA A 218 -49.69 -25.37 42.46
N PRO A 219 -50.97 -25.07 42.13
CA PRO A 219 -51.58 -23.78 42.38
C PRO A 219 -52.07 -23.67 43.83
N VAL A 220 -51.72 -22.57 44.51
CA VAL A 220 -52.34 -22.17 45.77
C VAL A 220 -52.77 -20.72 45.67
N THR A 221 -54.07 -20.56 45.85
CA THR A 221 -54.89 -19.35 46.00
C THR A 221 -54.36 -18.34 47.03
N GLY A 222 -54.48 -17.04 46.75
CA GLY A 222 -54.45 -16.03 47.81
C GLY A 222 -53.99 -14.63 47.39
N GLN A 223 -54.96 -13.74 47.21
CA GLN A 223 -54.95 -12.27 47.28
C GLN A 223 -53.64 -11.53 47.66
N GLY A 224 -53.23 -10.64 46.74
CA GLY A 224 -53.15 -9.19 47.00
C GLY A 224 -52.01 -8.64 47.86
N VAL A 225 -50.99 -8.06 47.20
CA VAL A 225 -50.41 -6.76 47.57
C VAL A 225 -49.93 -6.07 46.28
N GLU A 226 -50.60 -4.98 45.94
CA GLU A 226 -50.26 -4.02 44.88
C GLU A 226 -48.87 -3.38 45.14
N ARG A 227 -48.06 -3.15 44.10
CA ARG A 227 -46.90 -2.25 44.15
C ARG A 227 -46.90 -1.24 42.98
N PRO A 228 -47.78 -0.21 43.03
CA PRO A 228 -47.75 0.98 42.16
C PRO A 228 -46.48 1.84 42.32
N ASP A 229 -45.58 1.46 43.23
CA ASP A 229 -44.41 2.18 43.68
C ASP A 229 -43.26 2.24 42.65
N LEU A 230 -43.25 1.35 41.66
CA LEU A 230 -42.24 1.35 40.59
C LEU A 230 -42.59 2.31 39.45
N GLN A 231 -43.87 2.52 39.17
CA GLN A 231 -44.32 3.46 38.13
C GLN A 231 -44.17 4.92 38.59
N GLN A 232 -44.40 5.18 39.88
CA GLN A 232 -44.25 6.52 40.45
C GLN A 232 -42.78 6.98 40.50
N ARG A 233 -41.82 6.06 40.66
CA ARG A 233 -40.38 6.37 40.57
C ARG A 233 -39.91 6.66 39.15
N ALA A 234 -40.51 6.04 38.13
CA ALA A 234 -40.21 6.30 36.73
C ALA A 234 -40.73 7.68 36.27
N ALA A 235 -41.91 8.10 36.75
CA ALA A 235 -42.44 9.44 36.46
C ALA A 235 -41.61 10.56 37.10
N HIS A 236 -41.11 10.35 38.33
CA HIS A 236 -40.33 11.36 39.04
C HIS A 236 -38.91 11.58 38.47
N ALA A 237 -38.33 10.56 37.82
CA ALA A 237 -37.02 10.65 37.17
C ALA A 237 -37.04 11.38 35.81
N VAL A 238 -38.19 11.38 35.13
CA VAL A 238 -38.40 12.10 33.86
C VAL A 238 -38.68 13.58 34.10
N GLU A 239 -39.37 13.93 35.20
CA GLU A 239 -39.64 15.32 35.56
C GLU A 239 -38.38 16.06 36.05
N SER A 240 -37.45 15.37 36.74
CA SER A 240 -36.18 15.96 37.20
C SER A 240 -35.17 16.29 36.09
N ALA A 241 -35.37 15.76 34.88
CA ALA A 241 -34.53 16.05 33.72
C ALA A 241 -35.00 17.27 32.90
N ARG A 242 -36.09 17.94 33.30
CA ARG A 242 -36.69 19.09 32.59
C ARG A 242 -36.40 20.46 33.21
N LEU A 243 -35.60 20.55 34.28
CA LEU A 243 -35.14 21.83 34.83
C LEU A 243 -33.69 22.12 34.38
N PRO A 244 -33.44 23.22 33.65
CA PRO A 244 -32.11 23.57 33.19
C PRO A 244 -31.31 24.23 34.32
N GLY A 245 -30.15 23.64 34.66
CA GLY A 245 -29.18 24.22 35.58
C GLY A 245 -29.08 23.49 36.93
N ALA A 246 -28.45 22.32 36.93
CA ALA A 246 -27.86 21.72 38.12
C ALA A 246 -26.56 21.02 37.71
N SER A 247 -25.44 21.71 37.94
CA SER A 247 -24.09 21.18 37.82
C SER A 247 -23.93 19.95 38.72
N ALA A 248 -23.81 18.77 38.12
CA ALA A 248 -23.38 17.58 38.84
C ALA A 248 -21.85 17.54 38.85
N ASP A 249 -21.29 17.87 40.00
CA ASP A 249 -19.88 17.68 40.37
C ASP A 249 -19.40 16.28 39.98
N LEU A 250 -18.39 16.23 39.11
CA LEU A 250 -17.60 15.03 38.84
C LEU A 250 -16.52 14.92 39.91
N SER A 251 -16.85 14.30 41.04
CA SER A 251 -15.85 13.87 42.02
C SER A 251 -15.08 12.67 41.47
N ILE A 252 -13.91 12.91 40.88
CA ILE A 252 -12.95 11.89 40.46
C ILE A 252 -12.16 11.44 41.69
N THR A 253 -12.45 10.25 42.21
CA THR A 253 -11.56 9.56 43.15
C THR A 253 -10.54 8.74 42.37
N VAL A 254 -9.29 9.22 42.32
CA VAL A 254 -8.12 8.46 41.87
C VAL A 254 -7.70 7.53 43.01
N VAL A 255 -7.80 6.22 42.80
CA VAL A 255 -7.14 5.23 43.64
C VAL A 255 -5.77 4.98 43.03
N GLN A 256 -4.74 5.60 43.61
CA GLN A 256 -3.34 5.22 43.44
C GLN A 256 -3.11 4.03 44.36
N ASP A 257 -2.77 2.87 43.82
CA ASP A 257 -2.33 1.74 44.63
C ASP A 257 -0.83 1.52 44.45
N ASP A 258 -0.20 1.36 45.60
CA ASP A 258 1.21 1.56 45.89
C ASP A 258 2.12 0.43 45.39
N ALA A 259 3.38 0.82 45.17
CA ALA A 259 4.49 -0.04 44.83
C ALA A 259 4.83 -1.06 45.93
N THR A 260 5.16 -2.29 45.54
CA THR A 260 5.81 -3.29 46.41
C THR A 260 7.29 -3.45 46.00
N PRO A 261 8.26 -3.35 46.95
CA PRO A 261 9.70 -3.36 46.67
C PRO A 261 10.30 -4.78 46.53
N PRO A 262 11.52 -4.91 45.98
CA PRO A 262 12.17 -6.22 45.80
C PRO A 262 12.77 -6.74 47.12
N ALA A 263 12.52 -8.02 47.39
CA ALA A 263 13.18 -8.78 48.46
C ALA A 263 14.59 -9.20 48.01
N ARG A 264 15.53 -9.11 48.96
CA ARG A 264 16.89 -9.65 48.91
C ARG A 264 16.91 -11.16 48.95
#